data_AF-A0A831QU66-F1
#
_entry.id   AF-A0A831QU66-F1
#
_cell.length_a   1.000
_cell.length_b   1.000
_cell.length_c   1.000
_cell.angle_alpha   90.00
_cell.angle_beta   90.00
_cell.angle_gamma   90.00
#
_symmetry.space_group_name_H-M   'P 1'
#
loop_
_entity.id
_entity.type
_entity.pdbx_description
1 polymer ?
#
loop_
_entity_poly.entity_id
_entity_poly.type
_entity_poly.pdbx_seq_one_letter_code
_entity_poly.pdbx_strand_id
1 'polypeptide(L)'
;MTNDKIKSMAYLLTRLLLGVSMFGHGMVRLPKLTGFSNYIVDSFKDSVLPEILTLAFSYMIPFWEFSVGILLIIGLFTRQSLIASAILMIILIFGSTMVENWEAINSQILHGLLATGLLATITHNLYAVDNHWRK
;
A
#
# COMPACT_ATOMS: atom_id res chain seq x y z
N MET A 1 17.66 26.22 3.20
CA MET A 1 17.54 24.82 3.67
C MET A 1 18.59 24.01 2.92
N THR A 2 19.43 23.20 3.58
CA THR A 2 20.45 22.40 2.86
C THR A 2 19.79 21.35 1.97
N ASN A 3 20.47 20.92 0.89
CA ASN A 3 19.94 19.93 -0.05
C ASN A 3 19.48 18.64 0.65
N ASP A 4 20.17 18.21 1.71
CA ASP A 4 19.82 16.99 2.44
C ASP A 4 18.52 17.13 3.27
N LYS A 5 18.26 18.33 3.81
CA LYS A 5 16.99 18.62 4.49
C LYS A 5 15.81 18.62 3.51
N ILE A 6 16.01 19.14 2.29
CA ILE A 6 14.99 19.09 1.22
C ILE A 6 14.68 17.64 0.85
N LYS A 7 15.70 16.81 0.60
CA LYS A 7 15.50 15.39 0.28
C LYS A 7 14.76 14.65 1.39
N SER A 8 15.10 14.92 2.65
CA SER A 8 14.45 14.30 3.80
C SER A 8 12.99 14.74 3.96
N MET A 9 12.69 16.01 3.68
CA MET A 9 11.32 16.51 3.66
C MET A 9 10.51 15.91 2.50
N ALA A 10 11.08 15.85 1.30
CA ALA A 10 10.44 15.22 0.15
C ALA A 10 10.16 13.74 0.41
N TYR A 11 11.10 13.03 1.05
CA TYR A 11 10.91 11.66 1.50
C TYR A 11 9.74 11.54 2.46
N LEU A 12 9.72 12.35 3.53
CA LEU A 12 8.65 12.34 4.53
C LEU A 12 7.30 12.59 3.87
N LEU A 13 7.16 13.65 3.06
CA LEU A 13 5.90 13.98 2.39
C LEU A 13 5.43 12.85 1.48
N THR A 14 6.34 12.26 0.71
CA THR A 14 6.02 11.13 -0.16
C THR A 14 5.60 9.89 0.63
N ARG A 15 6.29 9.60 1.75
CA ARG A 15 5.93 8.52 2.67
C ARG A 15 4.56 8.72 3.28
N LEU A 16 4.22 9.95 3.66
CA LEU A 16 2.90 10.31 4.18
C LEU A 16 1.82 10.21 3.11
N LEU A 17 2.07 10.64 1.87
CA LEU A 17 1.13 10.48 0.75
C LEU A 17 0.76 9.00 0.55
N LEU A 18 1.77 8.13 0.46
CA LEU A 18 1.55 6.68 0.32
C LEU A 18 0.84 6.11 1.56
N GLY A 19 1.32 6.44 2.75
CA GLY A 19 0.80 5.93 4.01
C GLY A 19 -0.65 6.33 4.28
N VAL A 20 -1.00 7.60 4.06
CA VAL A 20 -2.38 8.11 4.22
C VAL A 20 -3.31 7.48 3.18
N SER A 21 -2.86 7.31 1.93
CA SER A 21 -3.67 6.64 0.90
C SER A 21 -4.01 5.21 1.33
N MET A 22 -3.00 4.40 1.66
CA MET A 22 -3.20 3.01 2.11
C MET A 22 -4.04 2.93 3.38
N PHE A 23 -3.74 3.76 4.38
CA PHE A 23 -4.50 3.81 5.62
C PHE A 23 -5.97 4.17 5.38
N GLY A 24 -6.23 5.16 4.52
CA GLY A 24 -7.58 5.58 4.16
C GLY A 24 -8.37 4.47 3.51
N HIS A 25 -7.78 3.73 2.56
CA HIS A 25 -8.41 2.57 1.94
C HIS A 25 -8.81 1.52 2.98
N GLY A 26 -7.89 1.13 3.87
CA GLY A 26 -8.20 0.21 4.95
C GLY A 26 -9.29 0.74 5.90
N MET A 27 -9.18 1.99 6.33
CA MET A 27 -10.12 2.64 7.26
C MET A 27 -11.55 2.64 6.73
N VAL A 28 -11.76 2.97 5.45
CA VAL A 28 -13.11 3.03 4.89
C VAL A 28 -13.65 1.64 4.53
N ARG A 29 -12.79 0.65 4.28
CA ARG A 29 -13.19 -0.71 3.90
C ARG A 29 -13.46 -1.62 5.09
N LEU A 30 -12.69 -1.51 6.17
CA LEU A 30 -12.82 -2.37 7.36
C LEU A 30 -14.24 -2.36 7.98
N PRO A 31 -14.94 -1.22 8.12
CA PRO A 31 -16.31 -1.21 8.66
C PRO A 31 -17.34 -1.90 7.76
N LYS A 32 -17.06 -2.01 6.46
CA LYS A 32 -17.94 -2.60 5.44
C LYS A 32 -17.30 -3.82 4.77
N LEU A 33 -16.54 -4.58 5.55
CA LEU A 33 -15.67 -5.65 5.07
C LEU A 33 -16.40 -6.69 4.22
N THR A 34 -17.54 -7.19 4.69
CA THR A 34 -18.37 -8.16 3.94
C THR A 34 -18.87 -7.57 2.61
N GLY A 35 -19.33 -6.32 2.61
CA GLY A 35 -19.79 -5.64 1.41
C GLY A 35 -18.67 -5.41 0.39
N PHE A 36 -17.49 -5.01 0.88
CA PHE A 36 -16.28 -4.90 0.05
C PHE A 36 -15.88 -6.26 -0.54
N SER A 37 -15.87 -7.31 0.28
CA SER A 37 -15.51 -8.66 -0.15
C SER A 37 -16.46 -9.18 -1.24
N ASN A 38 -17.76 -9.03 -1.04
CA ASN A 38 -18.76 -9.45 -2.02
C ASN A 38 -18.59 -8.70 -3.35
N TYR A 39 -18.32 -7.38 -3.29
CA TYR A 39 -18.04 -6.58 -4.49
C TYR A 39 -16.80 -7.07 -5.26
N ILE A 40 -15.71 -7.40 -4.55
CA ILE A 40 -14.50 -7.93 -5.19
C ILE A 40 -14.76 -9.30 -5.81
N VAL A 41 -15.40 -10.22 -5.09
CA VAL A 41 -15.75 -11.54 -5.63
C VAL A 41 -16.63 -11.43 -6.88
N ASP A 42 -17.64 -10.57 -6.84
CA ASP A 42 -18.52 -10.29 -7.97
C ASP A 42 -17.75 -9.75 -9.18
N SER A 43 -16.83 -8.81 -8.95
CA SER A 43 -15.99 -8.21 -9.99
C SER A 43 -15.01 -9.20 -10.64
N PHE A 44 -14.78 -10.37 -10.01
CA PHE A 44 -13.86 -11.41 -10.47
C PHE A 44 -14.58 -12.66 -11.01
N LYS A 45 -15.91 -12.64 -11.15
CA LYS A 45 -16.71 -13.80 -11.57
C LYS A 45 -16.28 -14.39 -12.91
N ASP A 46 -15.90 -13.54 -13.86
CA ASP A 46 -15.47 -13.98 -15.20
C ASP A 46 -13.96 -14.20 -15.29
N SER A 47 -13.23 -14.04 -14.17
CA SER A 47 -11.79 -14.27 -14.13
C SER A 47 -11.45 -15.76 -14.04
N VAL A 48 -10.22 -16.10 -14.41
CA VAL A 48 -9.67 -17.46 -14.24
C VAL A 48 -9.33 -17.80 -12.77
N LEU A 49 -9.47 -16.85 -11.84
CA LEU A 49 -9.10 -17.05 -10.44
C LEU A 49 -10.21 -17.79 -9.69
N PRO A 50 -9.86 -18.78 -8.85
CA PRO A 50 -10.84 -19.45 -8.00
C PRO A 50 -11.51 -18.48 -7.02
N GLU A 51 -12.82 -18.60 -6.86
CA GLU A 51 -13.61 -17.75 -5.94
C GLU A 51 -13.06 -17.75 -4.51
N ILE A 52 -12.67 -18.93 -4.00
CA ILE A 52 -12.05 -19.08 -2.66
C ILE A 52 -10.79 -18.22 -2.51
N LEU A 53 -9.98 -18.13 -3.57
CA LEU A 53 -8.75 -17.33 -3.54
C LEU A 53 -9.11 -15.84 -3.51
N THR A 54 -10.00 -15.41 -4.39
CA THR A 54 -10.49 -14.03 -4.46
C THR A 54 -11.12 -13.59 -3.14
N LEU A 55 -11.93 -14.45 -2.52
CA LEU A 55 -12.56 -14.22 -1.22
C LEU A 55 -11.53 -14.08 -0.11
N ALA A 56 -10.53 -14.97 -0.04
CA ALA A 56 -9.49 -14.88 0.97
C ALA A 56 -8.69 -13.57 0.87
N PHE A 57 -8.33 -13.18 -0.36
CA PHE A 57 -7.60 -11.94 -0.61
C PHE A 57 -8.45 -10.68 -0.35
N SER A 58 -9.73 -10.68 -0.74
CA SER A 58 -10.62 -9.53 -0.52
C SER A 58 -10.79 -9.20 0.97
N TYR A 59 -10.80 -10.21 1.84
CA TYR A 59 -10.80 -9.99 3.29
C TYR A 59 -9.44 -9.50 3.80
N MET A 60 -8.33 -9.99 3.25
CA MET A 60 -6.98 -9.64 3.72
C MET A 60 -6.56 -8.22 3.33
N ILE A 61 -6.97 -7.74 2.14
CA ILE A 61 -6.55 -6.44 1.58
C ILE A 61 -6.78 -5.28 2.56
N PRO A 62 -7.99 -5.05 3.12
CA PRO A 62 -8.24 -3.91 4.00
C PRO A 62 -7.38 -3.89 5.27
N PHE A 63 -7.11 -5.06 5.86
CA PHE A 63 -6.23 -5.15 7.04
C PHE A 63 -4.78 -4.85 6.67
N TRP A 64 -4.33 -5.34 5.52
CA TRP A 64 -2.99 -5.06 5.01
C TRP A 64 -2.80 -3.56 4.76
N GLU A 65 -3.73 -2.95 4.02
CA GLU A 65 -3.75 -1.53 3.71
C GLU A 65 -3.75 -0.65 4.97
N PHE A 66 -4.63 -0.97 5.93
CA PHE A 66 -4.73 -0.26 7.19
C PHE A 66 -3.43 -0.33 8.00
N SER A 67 -2.91 -1.54 8.20
CA SER A 67 -1.75 -1.79 9.06
C SER A 67 -0.49 -1.16 8.46
N VAL A 68 -0.23 -1.39 7.17
CA VAL A 68 0.91 -0.80 6.47
C VAL A 68 0.78 0.72 6.38
N GLY A 69 -0.42 1.23 6.15
CA GLY A 69 -0.69 2.66 6.13
C GLY A 69 -0.29 3.35 7.44
N ILE A 70 -0.71 2.80 8.59
CA ILE A 70 -0.32 3.32 9.91
C ILE A 70 1.20 3.29 10.08
N LEU A 71 1.84 2.15 9.78
CA LEU A 71 3.29 1.98 9.91
C LEU A 71 4.08 3.00 9.06
N LEU A 72 3.62 3.27 7.84
CA LEU A 72 4.22 4.29 6.98
C LEU A 72 3.99 5.71 7.48
N ILE A 73 2.80 6.02 8.01
CA ILE A 73 2.50 7.34 8.57
C ILE A 73 3.48 7.65 9.71
N ILE A 74 3.58 6.74 10.68
CA ILE A 74 4.46 6.92 11.85
C ILE A 74 5.95 6.73 11.51
N GLY A 75 6.27 6.05 10.41
CA GLY A 75 7.64 5.70 10.05
C GLY A 75 8.23 4.61 10.96
N LEU A 76 7.44 3.58 11.22
CA LEU A 76 7.84 2.39 11.97
C LEU A 76 7.95 1.19 11.03
N PHE A 77 9.03 0.42 11.17
CA PHE A 77 9.41 -0.67 10.26
C PHE A 77 9.34 -0.21 8.79
N THR A 78 9.82 1.00 8.50
CA THR A 78 9.59 1.69 7.22
C THR A 78 10.03 0.83 6.04
N ARG A 79 11.18 0.17 6.13
CA ARG A 79 11.69 -0.72 5.08
C ARG A 79 10.72 -1.87 4.80
N GLN A 80 10.26 -2.56 5.85
CA GLN A 80 9.34 -3.69 5.75
C GLN A 80 7.98 -3.24 5.22
N SER A 81 7.48 -2.11 5.71
CA SER A 81 6.21 -1.52 5.27
C SER A 81 6.25 -1.16 3.79
N LEU A 82 7.33 -0.55 3.29
CA LEU A 82 7.49 -0.24 1.85
C LEU A 82 7.58 -1.50 0.98
N ILE A 83 8.30 -2.53 1.43
CA ILE A 83 8.36 -3.83 0.73
C ILE A 83 6.96 -4.46 0.70
N ALA A 84 6.24 -4.45 1.84
CA ALA A 84 4.88 -4.97 1.93
C ALA A 84 3.91 -4.21 1.02
N SER A 85 4.02 -2.88 0.93
CA SER A 85 3.25 -2.07 -0.03
C SER A 85 3.53 -2.48 -1.47
N ALA A 86 4.80 -2.63 -1.85
CA ALA A 86 5.17 -3.01 -3.21
C ALA A 86 4.66 -4.43 -3.56
N ILE A 87 4.79 -5.39 -2.64
CA ILE A 87 4.24 -6.74 -2.80
C ILE A 87 2.72 -6.70 -2.98
N LEU A 88 2.01 -5.93 -2.14
CA LEU A 88 0.58 -5.76 -2.26
C LEU A 88 0.20 -5.21 -3.64
N MET A 89 0.91 -4.19 -4.14
CA MET A 89 0.65 -3.64 -5.47
C MET A 89 0.88 -4.67 -6.58
N ILE A 90 1.92 -5.50 -6.50
CA ILE A 90 2.17 -6.58 -7.47
C ILE A 90 0.99 -7.57 -7.49
N ILE A 91 0.52 -7.99 -6.31
CA ILE A 91 -0.63 -8.90 -6.18
C ILE A 91 -1.90 -8.26 -6.77
N LEU A 92 -2.15 -7.00 -6.43
CA LEU A 92 -3.33 -6.27 -6.89
C LEU A 92 -3.31 -6.03 -8.41
N ILE A 93 -2.15 -5.68 -8.98
CA ILE A 93 -2.00 -5.52 -10.44
C ILE A 93 -2.28 -6.85 -11.13
N PHE A 94 -1.71 -7.96 -10.64
CA PHE A 94 -2.00 -9.28 -11.18
C PHE A 94 -3.50 -9.59 -11.14
N GLY A 95 -4.16 -9.37 -9.99
CA GLY A 95 -5.61 -9.54 -9.88
C GLY A 95 -6.39 -8.68 -10.88
N SER A 96 -6.09 -7.38 -10.95
CA SER A 96 -6.72 -6.45 -11.89
C SER A 96 -6.52 -6.87 -13.35
N THR A 97 -5.37 -7.45 -13.72
CA THR A 97 -5.15 -7.95 -15.09
C THR A 97 -6.03 -9.15 -15.43
N MET A 98 -6.38 -10.00 -14.45
CA MET A 98 -7.27 -11.16 -14.66
C MET A 98 -8.72 -10.76 -14.97
N VAL A 99 -9.10 -9.52 -14.66
CA VAL A 99 -10.43 -8.93 -14.90
C VAL A 99 -10.37 -7.71 -15.83
N GLU A 100 -9.23 -7.50 -16.49
CA GLU A 100 -9.00 -6.39 -17.43
C GLU A 100 -9.32 -4.99 -16.86
N ASN A 101 -9.15 -4.79 -15.55
CA ASN A 101 -9.40 -3.51 -14.88
C ASN A 101 -8.20 -2.56 -15.00
N TRP A 102 -8.04 -1.97 -16.19
CA TRP A 102 -6.92 -1.06 -16.51
C TRP A 102 -6.95 0.24 -15.71
N GLU A 103 -8.13 0.71 -15.31
CA GLU A 103 -8.28 1.90 -14.48
C GLU A 103 -7.65 1.67 -13.09
N ALA A 104 -7.91 0.53 -12.46
CA ALA A 104 -7.31 0.16 -11.18
C ALA A 104 -5.78 0.04 -11.29
N ILE A 105 -5.29 -0.55 -12.38
CA ILE A 105 -3.85 -0.78 -12.61
C ILE A 105 -3.06 0.53 -12.59
N ASN A 106 -3.57 1.61 -13.18
CA ASN A 106 -2.89 2.91 -13.18
C ASN A 106 -2.61 3.40 -11.76
N SER A 107 -3.61 3.34 -10.89
CA SER A 107 -3.45 3.74 -9.48
C SER A 107 -2.48 2.81 -8.73
N GLN A 108 -2.55 1.50 -8.98
CA GLN A 108 -1.71 0.49 -8.32
C GLN A 108 -0.23 0.64 -8.72
N ILE A 109 0.05 0.91 -9.99
CA ILE A 109 1.41 1.21 -10.48
C ILE A 109 1.96 2.46 -9.79
N LEU A 110 1.17 3.54 -9.66
CA LEU A 110 1.62 4.75 -8.96
C LEU A 110 1.99 4.45 -7.50
N HIS A 111 1.15 3.74 -6.76
CA HIS A 111 1.46 3.34 -5.39
C HIS A 111 2.71 2.45 -5.32
N GLY A 112 2.89 1.54 -6.28
CA GLY A 112 4.07 0.67 -6.39
C GLY A 112 5.35 1.45 -6.67
N LEU A 113 5.28 2.45 -7.57
CA LEU A 113 6.39 3.36 -7.86
C LEU A 113 6.75 4.23 -6.66
N LEU A 114 5.76 4.74 -5.92
CA LEU A 114 6.01 5.47 -4.67
C LEU A 114 6.69 4.56 -3.64
N ALA A 115 6.19 3.35 -3.44
CA ALA A 115 6.75 2.39 -2.48
C ALA A 115 8.20 2.03 -2.82
N THR A 116 8.47 1.68 -4.08
CA THR A 116 9.81 1.31 -4.54
C THR A 116 10.78 2.49 -4.61
N GLY A 117 10.31 3.68 -5.00
CA GLY A 117 11.10 4.91 -4.99
C GLY A 117 11.50 5.35 -3.57
N LEU A 118 10.57 5.26 -2.61
CA LEU A 118 10.86 5.46 -1.18
C LEU A 118 11.80 4.37 -0.64
N LEU A 119 11.70 3.14 -1.11
CA LEU A 119 12.62 2.08 -0.70
C LEU A 119 14.03 2.34 -1.22
N ALA A 120 14.17 2.77 -2.48
CA ALA A 120 15.45 3.11 -3.10
C ALA A 120 16.13 4.33 -2.44
N THR A 121 15.34 5.26 -1.90
CA THR A 121 15.83 6.50 -1.28
C THR A 121 15.75 6.50 0.24
N ILE A 122 15.63 5.31 0.87
CA ILE A 122 15.38 5.14 2.30
C ILE A 122 16.41 5.79 3.22
N THR A 123 17.61 6.09 2.73
CA THR A 123 18.65 6.84 3.45
C THR A 123 18.21 8.25 3.84
N HIS A 124 17.20 8.82 3.18
CA HIS A 124 16.64 10.13 3.50
C HIS A 124 15.49 10.08 4.52
N ASN A 125 15.18 8.90 5.08
CA ASN A 125 14.10 8.70 6.04
C ASN A 125 14.46 9.22 7.44
N LEU A 126 14.72 10.52 7.60
CA LEU A 126 15.15 11.10 8.88
C LEU A 126 14.01 11.27 9.90
N TYR A 127 12.80 11.57 9.41
CA TYR A 127 11.62 11.81 10.23
C TYR A 127 10.81 10.52 10.42
N ALA A 128 11.35 9.57 11.18
CA ALA A 128 10.79 8.24 11.37
C ALA A 128 11.01 7.76 12.81
N VAL A 129 10.01 7.06 13.37
CA VAL A 129 10.16 6.38 14.67
C VAL A 129 11.30 5.37 14.65
N ASP A 130 11.58 4.73 13.51
CA ASP A 130 12.71 3.82 13.30
C ASP A 130 14.06 4.39 13.77
N ASN A 131 14.27 5.70 13.63
CA ASN A 131 15.53 6.35 14.01
C ASN A 131 15.67 6.56 15.51
N HIS A 132 14.56 6.51 16.26
CA HIS A 132 14.54 6.63 17.72
C HIS A 132 14.67 5.27 18.42
N TRP A 133 14.41 4.16 17.71
CA TRP A 133 14.53 2.80 18.25
C TRP A 133 15.91 2.15 18.03
N ARG A 134 16.79 2.73 17.19
CA ARG A 134 18.16 2.23 16.95
C ARG A 134 19.21 2.79 17.92
N LYS A 135 18.83 3.25 19.11
CA LYS A 135 19.76 3.68 20.17
C LYS A 135 20.02 2.57 21.16
#